data_AF-A0A1N6YPK3-F1
#
_entry.id   AF-A0A1N6YPK3-F1
#
_cell.length_a   1.000
_cell.length_b   1.000
_cell.length_c   1.000
_cell.angle_alpha   90.00
_cell.angle_beta   90.00
_cell.angle_gamma   90.00
#
_symmetry.space_group_name_H-M   'P 1'
#
loop_
_entity.id
_entity.type
_entity.pdbx_description
1 polymer ?
#
loop_
_entity_poly.entity_id
_entity_poly.type
_entity_poly.pdbx_seq_one_letter_code
_entity_poly.pdbx_strand_id
1 'polypeptide(L)' 'MFATVRHRTKVTKGPGSQAAGLAMAFKLIESAQARWRAVNAPHLVALVRAGATFINGKLLERPDDQPSPAAA' A
#
# COMPACT_ATOMS: atom_id res chain seq x y z
N MET A 1 -43.54 -30.83 0.48
CA MET A 1 -42.56 -31.43 -0.45
C MET A 1 -41.65 -30.30 -0.93
N PHE A 2 -40.36 -30.31 -0.58
CA PHE A 2 -39.42 -29.24 -0.95
C PHE A 2 -38.58 -29.68 -2.15
N ALA A 3 -38.54 -28.86 -3.20
CA ALA A 3 -37.66 -29.09 -4.34
C ALA A 3 -36.22 -28.73 -3.97
N THR A 4 -35.27 -29.63 -4.22
CA THR A 4 -33.84 -29.33 -4.03
C THR A 4 -33.40 -28.32 -5.09
N VAL A 5 -33.02 -27.12 -4.65
CA VAL A 5 -32.48 -26.09 -5.54
C VAL A 5 -31.12 -26.54 -6.05
N ARG A 6 -30.96 -26.61 -7.38
CA ARG A 6 -29.68 -26.95 -8.01
C ARG A 6 -28.72 -25.77 -7.88
N HIS A 7 -27.70 -25.93 -7.04
CA HIS A 7 -26.64 -24.93 -6.88
C HIS A 7 -25.87 -24.76 -8.21
N ARG A 8 -25.92 -23.56 -8.81
CA ARG A 8 -25.21 -23.22 -10.05
C ARG A 8 -23.93 -22.43 -9.72
N THR A 9 -22.83 -23.11 -9.46
CA THR A 9 -21.50 -22.49 -9.44
C THR A 9 -20.85 -22.60 -10.81
N LYS A 10 -21.01 -21.55 -11.63
CA LYS A 10 -20.18 -21.41 -12.84
C LYS A 10 -18.80 -20.96 -12.40
N VAL A 11 -17.86 -21.89 -12.35
CA VAL A 11 -16.45 -21.58 -12.13
C VAL A 11 -15.93 -20.85 -13.37
N THR A 12 -15.39 -19.65 -13.19
CA THR A 12 -14.72 -18.94 -14.28
C THR A 12 -13.45 -19.71 -14.66
N LYS A 13 -13.22 -19.88 -15.96
CA LYS A 13 -11.96 -20.48 -16.42
C LYS A 13 -10.85 -19.53 -16.01
N GLY A 14 -9.93 -20.01 -15.17
CA GLY A 14 -8.75 -19.26 -14.76
C GLY A 14 -7.89 -18.87 -15.97
N PRO A 15 -6.74 -18.22 -15.78
CA PRO A 15 -5.96 -17.53 -16.82
C PRO A 15 -5.39 -18.41 -17.95
N GLY A 16 -5.79 -19.69 -18.09
CA GLY A 16 -5.31 -20.62 -19.12
C GLY A 16 -3.90 -21.15 -18.85
N SER A 17 -3.02 -20.31 -18.28
CA SER A 17 -1.69 -20.67 -17.80
C SER A 17 -1.23 -19.73 -16.68
N GLN A 18 -0.20 -20.14 -15.92
CA GLN A 18 0.40 -19.30 -14.89
C GLN A 18 1.01 -18.01 -15.49
N ALA A 19 1.72 -18.15 -16.62
CA ALA A 19 2.34 -17.03 -17.31
C ALA A 19 1.32 -15.98 -17.74
N ALA A 20 0.17 -16.40 -18.28
CA ALA A 20 -0.91 -15.50 -18.67
C ALA A 20 -1.52 -14.79 -17.45
N GLY A 21 -1.66 -15.48 -16.32
CA GLY A 21 -2.13 -14.88 -15.07
C GLY A 21 -1.19 -13.79 -14.55
N LEU A 22 0.11 -14.05 -14.54
CA LEU A 22 1.14 -13.08 -14.14
C LEU A 22 1.17 -11.87 -15.09
N ALA A 23 1.07 -12.10 -16.40
CA ALA A 23 1.02 -11.02 -17.38
C ALA A 23 -0.21 -10.11 -17.17
N MET A 24 -1.38 -10.68 -16.88
CA MET A 24 -2.58 -9.92 -16.54
C MET A 24 -2.41 -9.11 -15.25
N ALA A 25 -1.87 -9.72 -14.18
CA ALA A 25 -1.61 -9.00 -12.92
C ALA A 25 -0.63 -7.84 -13.12
N PHE A 26 0.45 -8.06 -13.88
CA PHE A 26 1.42 -7.02 -14.20
C PHE A 26 0.77 -5.86 -14.96
N LYS A 27 0.01 -6.15 -16.02
CA LYS A 27 -0.68 -5.12 -16.82
C LYS A 27 -1.72 -4.35 -16.00
N LEU A 28 -2.41 -5.02 -15.09
CA LEU A 28 -3.34 -4.34 -14.16
C LEU A 28 -2.59 -3.36 -13.25
N ILE A 29 -1.46 -3.77 -12.66
CA ILE A 29 -0.64 -2.89 -11.81
C ILE A 29 -0.05 -1.73 -12.61
N GLU A 30 0.47 -2.00 -13.81
CA GLU A 30 1.00 -0.98 -14.73
C GLU A 30 -0.06 0.06 -15.10
N SER A 31 -1.28 -0.38 -15.45
CA SER A 31 -2.38 0.53 -15.75
C SER A 31 -2.84 1.34 -14.53
N ALA A 32 -2.78 0.73 -13.34
CA ALA A 32 -3.13 1.39 -12.09
C ALA A 32 -2.11 2.48 -11.72
N GLN A 33 -0.82 2.26 -11.98
CA GLN A 33 0.26 3.22 -11.70
C GLN A 33 -0.01 4.60 -12.32
N ALA A 34 -0.51 4.65 -13.55
CA ALA A 34 -0.82 5.91 -14.23
C ALA A 34 -1.95 6.72 -13.55
N ARG A 35 -2.79 6.07 -12.76
CA ARG A 35 -3.94 6.69 -12.08
C ARG A 35 -3.71 6.95 -10.59
N TRP A 36 -2.65 6.42 -10.00
CA TRP A 36 -2.37 6.68 -8.60
C TRP A 36 -1.99 8.13 -8.35
N ARG A 37 -2.46 8.66 -7.23
CA ARG A 37 -2.06 10.00 -6.79
C ARG A 37 -0.59 9.96 -6.39
N ALA A 38 0.21 10.83 -7.00
CA ALA A 38 1.61 11.02 -6.62
C ALA A 38 1.72 11.50 -5.15
N VAL A 39 2.78 11.08 -4.48
CA VAL A 39 3.11 11.59 -3.15
C VAL A 39 3.57 13.03 -3.29
N ASN A 40 2.98 13.95 -2.51
CA ASN A 40 3.28 15.38 -2.61
C ASN A 40 4.75 15.72 -2.26
N ALA A 41 5.39 14.93 -1.38
CA ALA A 41 6.77 15.12 -0.94
C ALA A 41 7.57 13.80 -1.04
N PRO A 42 8.02 13.41 -2.25
CA PRO A 42 8.67 12.12 -2.47
C PRO A 42 10.00 11.97 -1.73
N HIS A 43 10.71 13.08 -1.48
CA HIS A 43 11.97 13.09 -0.73
C HIS A 43 11.80 12.68 0.75
N LEU A 44 10.61 12.87 1.34
CA LEU A 44 10.31 12.47 2.72
C LEU A 44 9.92 11.00 2.86
N VAL A 45 9.59 10.32 1.75
CA VAL A 45 9.14 8.91 1.76
C VAL A 45 10.22 7.99 2.32
N ALA A 46 11.50 8.31 2.12
CA ALA A 46 12.61 7.57 2.71
C ALA A 46 12.58 7.61 4.25
N LEU A 47 12.25 8.78 4.84
CA LEU A 47 12.16 8.96 6.29
C LEU A 47 10.92 8.24 6.85
N VAL A 48 9.79 8.31 6.15
CA VAL A 48 8.59 7.54 6.51
C VAL A 48 8.88 6.04 6.50
N ARG A 49 9.57 5.54 5.46
CA ARG A 49 9.97 4.13 5.35
C ARG A 49 10.95 3.72 6.45
N ALA A 50 11.80 4.63 6.93
CA ALA A 50 12.70 4.42 8.05
C ALA A 50 12.00 4.46 9.43
N GLY A 51 10.68 4.71 9.47
CA GLY A 51 9.89 4.75 10.70
C GLY A 51 9.87 6.09 11.41
N ALA A 52 10.29 7.18 10.75
CA ALA A 52 10.23 8.51 11.33
C ALA A 52 8.78 8.96 11.55
N THR A 53 8.50 9.57 12.70
CA THR A 53 7.15 10.00 13.07
C THR A 53 6.84 11.37 12.48
N PHE A 54 5.68 11.49 11.81
CA PHE A 54 5.18 12.76 11.29
C PHE A 54 3.88 13.12 12.01
N ILE A 55 3.76 14.37 12.48
CA ILE A 55 2.51 14.91 13.05
C ILE A 55 2.07 16.06 12.15
N ASN A 56 0.85 15.97 11.61
CA ASN A 56 0.29 16.97 10.69
C ASN A 56 1.20 17.29 9.49
N GLY A 57 1.93 16.29 8.99
CA GLY A 57 2.86 16.43 7.86
C GLY A 57 4.22 17.05 8.21
N LYS A 58 4.48 17.37 9.49
CA LYS A 58 5.78 17.81 9.97
C LYS A 58 6.53 16.63 10.58
N LEU A 59 7.80 16.47 10.20
CA LEU A 59 8.69 15.50 10.82
C LEU A 59 8.87 15.89 12.29
N LEU A 60 8.61 14.95 13.19
CA LEU A 60 8.94 15.13 14.60
C LEU A 60 10.40 14.73 14.78
N GLU A 61 11.28 15.72 14.90
CA GLU A 61 12.61 15.48 15.45
C GLU A 61 12.46 14.98 16.89
N ARG A 62 13.24 13.95 17.22
CA ARG A 62 13.26 13.31 18.54
C ARG A 62 13.43 14.37 19.63
N PRO A 63 12.56 14.44 20.66
CA PRO A 63 12.69 15.37 21.78
C PRO A 63 13.73 14.91 22.82
N ASP A 64 14.82 14.24 22.43
CA ASP A 64 15.88 13.78 23.35
C ASP A 64 17.18 14.60 23.23
N ASP A 65 17.16 15.72 22.50
CA ASP A 65 18.34 16.58 22.34
C ASP A 65 18.02 18.06 22.63
N GLN A 66 17.23 18.32 23.68
CA GLN A 66 17.33 19.60 24.37
C GLN A 66 18.53 19.52 25.33
N PRO A 67 19.63 20.27 25.14
CA PRO A 67 20.61 20.41 26.19
C PRO A 67 19.94 21.19 27.32
N SER A 68 19.63 20.50 28.42
CA SER A 68 19.38 21.17 29.70
C SER A 68 20.71 21.81 30.12
N PRO A 69 20.85 23.15 30.14
CA PRO A 69 22.00 23.74 30.77
C PRO A 69 21.84 23.57 32.28
N ALA A 70 22.93 23.11 32.87
CA ALA A 70 23.10 22.79 34.27
C ALA A 70 22.63 23.89 35.23
N ALA A 71 22.29 23.41 36.43
CA ALA A 71 22.22 24.13 37.69
C ALA A 71 23.11 25.38 37.77
N ALA A 72 22.53 26.45 38.31
CA ALA A 72 23.22 27.52 39.01
C ALA A 72 22.39 27.90 40.25
#